data_AF-A0A440ICI7-F1
#
_entry.id   AF-A0A440ICI7-F1
#
_cell.length_a   1.000
_cell.length_b   1.000
_cell.length_c   1.000
_cell.angle_alpha   90.00
_cell.angle_beta   90.00
_cell.angle_gamma   90.00
#
_symmetry.space_group_name_H-M   'P 1'
#
loop_
_entity.id
_entity.type
_entity.pdbx_description
1 polymer ?
#
loop_
_entity_poly.entity_id
_entity_poly.type
_entity_poly.pdbx_seq_one_letter_code
_entity_poly.pdbx_strand_id
1 'polypeptide(L)' 'MRSAAMSLTPSLFSVGLTFQCPQCNFTVIKNGSCFQVVSHYRCDGCGREIRITYPDKIAIFQKHAHLAMPPPGAR' A
#
# COMPACT_ATOMS: atom_id res chain seq x y z
N MET A 1 12.49 21.16 5.62
CA MET A 1 11.31 20.29 5.41
C MET A 1 11.77 19.18 4.47
N ARG A 2 11.89 17.93 4.94
CA ARG A 2 12.36 16.83 4.08
C ARG A 2 11.26 16.55 3.04
N SER A 3 11.44 17.06 1.83
CA SER A 3 10.72 16.57 0.67
C SER A 3 11.02 15.08 0.58
N ALA A 4 10.08 14.26 1.04
CA ALA A 4 10.18 12.81 0.91
C ALA A 4 10.31 12.53 -0.58
N ALA A 5 11.45 11.97 -0.99
CA ALA A 5 11.54 11.34 -2.30
C ALA A 5 10.30 10.45 -2.43
N MET A 6 9.50 10.67 -3.48
CA MET A 6 8.28 9.92 -3.78
C MET A 6 8.64 8.46 -4.12
N SER A 7 9.06 7.74 -3.09
CA SER A 7 9.69 6.44 -3.14
C SER A 7 8.98 5.54 -2.14
N LEU A 8 8.78 4.30 -2.55
CA LEU A 8 8.13 3.30 -1.72
C LEU A 8 9.08 2.92 -0.58
N THR A 9 8.59 2.94 0.65
CA THR A 9 9.39 2.60 1.84
C THR A 9 9.70 1.09 1.86
N PRO A 10 10.97 0.67 1.74
CA PRO A 10 11.31 -0.76 1.63
C PRO A 10 10.92 -1.59 2.86
N SER A 11 10.91 -0.98 4.05
CA SER A 11 10.48 -1.65 5.29
C SER A 11 9.01 -2.10 5.28
N LEU A 12 8.19 -1.56 4.38
CA LEU A 12 6.79 -1.95 4.21
C LEU A 12 6.59 -3.10 3.21
N PHE A 13 7.64 -3.56 2.52
CA PHE A 13 7.48 -4.60 1.48
C PHE A 13 7.00 -5.94 2.04
N SER A 14 7.42 -6.31 3.24
CA SER A 14 6.98 -7.52 3.94
C SER A 14 5.78 -7.30 4.87
N VAL A 15 5.20 -6.10 4.87
CA VAL A 15 4.08 -5.72 5.74
C VAL A 15 2.77 -5.83 4.97
N GLY A 16 1.72 -6.33 5.63
CA GLY A 16 0.37 -6.36 5.07
C GLY A 16 -0.20 -4.95 4.98
N LEU A 17 -0.29 -4.39 3.77
CA LEU A 17 -0.90 -3.10 3.49
C LEU A 17 -2.36 -3.29 3.09
N THR A 18 -3.19 -2.34 3.47
CA THR A 18 -4.61 -2.30 3.12
C THR A 18 -4.83 -1.47 1.85
N PHE A 19 -5.66 -1.98 0.94
CA PHE A 19 -6.15 -1.24 -0.21
C PHE A 19 -7.67 -1.33 -0.28
N GLN A 20 -8.32 -0.19 -0.42
CA GLN A 20 -9.77 -0.10 -0.50
C GLN A 20 -10.17 0.16 -1.95
N CYS A 21 -11.04 -0.69 -2.49
CA CYS A 21 -11.56 -0.52 -3.84
C CYS A 21 -12.36 0.80 -3.94
N PRO A 22 -12.03 1.70 -4.89
CA PRO A 22 -12.73 2.98 -5.02
C PRO A 22 -14.16 2.84 -5.56
N GLN A 23 -14.56 1.65 -6.02
CA GLN A 23 -15.87 1.40 -6.63
C GLN A 23 -16.88 0.77 -5.66
N CYS A 24 -16.42 -0.12 -4.77
CA CYS A 24 -17.31 -0.88 -3.88
C CYS A 24 -16.88 -0.87 -2.41
N ASN A 25 -15.81 -0.13 -2.06
CA ASN A 25 -15.25 -0.05 -0.72
C ASN A 25 -14.77 -1.38 -0.13
N PHE A 26 -14.66 -2.43 -0.94
CA PHE A 26 -14.06 -3.69 -0.51
C PHE A 26 -12.58 -3.48 -0.16
N THR A 27 -12.20 -3.88 1.05
CA THR A 27 -10.81 -3.74 1.54
C THR A 27 -10.09 -5.07 1.41
N VAL A 28 -8.90 -5.03 0.80
CA VAL A 28 -7.99 -6.17 0.69
C VAL A 28 -6.70 -5.89 1.46
N ILE A 29 -6.11 -6.94 2.01
CA ILE A 29 -4.78 -6.88 2.64
C ILE A 29 -3.81 -7.70 1.79
N LYS A 30 -2.71 -7.08 1.34
CA LYS A 30 -1.62 -7.76 0.62
C LYS A 30 -0.28 -7.20 1.07
N ASN A 31 0.79 -7.97 0.90
CA ASN A 31 2.14 -7.50 1.21
C ASN A 31 2.49 -6.25 0.39
N GLY A 32 3.26 -5.32 0.97
CA GLY A 32 3.69 -4.11 0.26
C GLY A 32 4.42 -4.40 -1.05
N SER A 33 5.17 -5.51 -1.12
CA SER A 33 5.82 -5.97 -2.36
C SER A 33 4.82 -6.29 -3.49
N CYS A 34 3.60 -6.73 -3.15
CA CYS A 34 2.52 -6.91 -4.12
C CYS A 34 2.08 -5.54 -4.68
N PHE A 35 1.84 -4.56 -3.82
CA PHE A 35 1.45 -3.21 -4.24
C PHE A 35 2.56 -2.46 -4.99
N GLN A 36 3.83 -2.76 -4.71
CA GLN A 36 4.96 -2.22 -5.44
C GLN A 36 4.91 -2.60 -6.92
N VAL A 37 4.66 -3.87 -7.24
CA VAL A 37 4.76 -4.39 -8.62
C VAL A 37 3.44 -4.36 -9.37
N VAL A 38 2.30 -4.44 -8.68
CA VAL A 38 0.98 -4.51 -9.32
C VAL A 38 0.67 -3.21 -10.07
N SER A 39 0.11 -3.34 -11.27
CA SER A 39 -0.40 -2.22 -12.07
C SER A 39 -1.92 -2.30 -12.27
N HIS A 40 -2.48 -3.51 -12.20
CA HIS A 40 -3.90 -3.79 -12.32
C HIS A 40 -4.31 -4.75 -11.19
N TYR A 41 -5.30 -4.35 -10.41
CA TYR A 41 -5.86 -5.14 -9.32
C TYR A 41 -7.32 -5.47 -9.64
N ARG A 42 -7.63 -6.76 -9.72
CA ARG A 42 -9.02 -7.21 -9.82
C ARG A 42 -9.63 -7.27 -8.42
N CYS A 43 -10.69 -6.51 -8.20
CA CYS A 43 -11.36 -6.47 -6.91
C CYS A 43 -12.18 -7.75 -6.68
N ASP A 44 -11.95 -8.44 -5.55
CA ASP A 44 -12.75 -9.61 -5.15
C ASP A 44 -14.22 -9.27 -4.83
N GLY A 45 -14.51 -8.04 -4.40
CA GLY A 45 -15.87 -7.60 -4.06
C GLY A 45 -16.75 -7.35 -5.29
N CYS A 46 -16.30 -6.49 -6.22
CA CYS A 46 -17.10 -6.09 -7.39
C CYS A 46 -16.62 -6.67 -8.72
N GLY A 47 -15.54 -7.44 -8.73
CA GLY A 47 -14.97 -8.07 -9.92
C GLY A 47 -14.29 -7.13 -10.91
N ARG A 48 -14.34 -5.80 -10.68
CA ARG A 48 -13.76 -4.79 -11.59
C ARG A 48 -12.25 -4.77 -11.51
N GLU A 49 -11.64 -4.49 -12.66
CA GLU A 49 -10.20 -4.20 -12.73
C GLU A 49 -9.94 -2.73 -12.40
N ILE A 50 -9.11 -2.51 -11.39
CA ILE A 50 -8.70 -1.20 -10.91
C ILE A 50 -7.23 -0.98 -11.29
N ARG A 51 -6.96 0.09 -12.02
CA ARG A 51 -5.58 0.50 -12.32
C ARG A 51 -4.94 1.10 -11.07
N ILE A 52 -3.76 0.62 -10.71
CA ILE A 52 -2.94 1.15 -9.62
C ILE A 52 -1.74 1.85 -10.25
N THR A 53 -1.80 3.19 -10.26
CA THR A 53 -0.73 4.04 -10.78
C THR A 53 0.38 4.22 -9.75
N TYR A 54 1.54 4.76 -10.17
CA TYR A 54 2.63 5.02 -9.23
C TYR A 54 2.23 6.00 -8.08
N PRO A 55 1.49 7.09 -8.34
CA PRO A 55 0.90 7.90 -7.27
C PRO A 55 0.03 7.12 -6.29
N ASP A 56 -0.79 6.17 -6.76
CA ASP A 56 -1.62 5.33 -5.89
C ASP A 56 -0.75 4.47 -4.97
N LYS A 57 0.35 3.91 -5.50
CA LYS A 57 1.32 3.14 -4.70
C LYS A 57 1.91 4.00 -3.59
N ILE A 58 2.31 5.23 -3.90
CA ILE A 58 2.83 6.16 -2.90
C ILE A 58 1.79 6.41 -1.82
N ALA A 59 0.54 6.69 -2.20
CA ALA A 59 -0.54 6.94 -1.24
C ALA A 59 -0.80 5.72 -0.33
N ILE A 60 -0.78 4.51 -0.89
CA ILE A 60 -0.88 3.26 -0.12
C ILE A 60 0.27 3.17 0.90
N PHE A 61 1.51 3.35 0.47
CA PHE A 61 2.66 3.22 1.36
C PHE A 61 2.69 4.32 2.44
N GLN A 62 2.35 5.56 2.10
CA GLN A 62 2.29 6.67 3.05
C GLN A 62 1.22 6.44 4.11
N LYS A 63 0.04 5.93 3.73
CA LYS A 63 -1.03 5.58 4.68
C LYS A 63 -0.55 4.57 5.74
N HIS A 64 0.41 3.73 5.39
CA HIS A 64 0.95 2.67 6.26
C HIS A 64 2.33 2.98 6.83
N ALA A 65 2.84 4.21 6.69
CA ALA A 65 4.17 4.58 7.19
C ALA A 65 4.33 4.32 8.71
N HIS A 66 3.23 4.36 9.47
CA HIS A 66 3.21 4.02 10.90
C HIS A 66 3.55 2.55 11.19
N LEU A 67 3.33 1.63 10.23
CA LEU A 67 3.69 0.22 10.36
C LEU A 67 5.19 -0.05 10.14
N ALA A 68 5.92 0.93 9.60
CA ALA A 68 7.36 0.83 9.39
C ALA A 68 8.16 1.01 10.69
N MET A 69 7.51 1.46 11.77
CA MET A 69 8.17 1.62 13.07
C MET A 69 8.10 0.32 13.87
N PRO A 70 9.23 -0.22 14.37
CA PRO A 70 9.17 -1.15 15.48
C PRO A 70 8.56 -0.41 16.69
N PRO A 71 7.82 -1.11 17.58
CA PRO A 71 7.34 -0.48 18.81
C PRO A 71 8.51 0.17 19.55
N PRO A 72 8.33 1.39 20.11
CA PRO A 72 9.35 2.01 20.94
C PRO A 72 9.56 1.13 22.18
N GLY A 73 10.58 0.27 22.16
CA GLY A 73 10.84 -0.67 23.25
C GLY A 73 11.46 -2.02 22.87
N ALA A 74 11.66 -2.33 21.58
CA ALA A 74 12.42 -3.52 21.20
C ALA A 74 13.94 -3.23 21.19
N ARG A 75 14.51 -3.32 22.41
CA ARG A 75 15.93 -3.31 22.82
C ARG A 75 16.68 -1.98 22.85
#